data_AF-A0A944KSW6-F1
#
_entry.id   AF-A0A944KSW6-F1
#
_cell.length_a   1.000
_cell.length_b   1.000
_cell.length_c   1.000
_cell.angle_alpha   90.00
_cell.angle_beta   90.00
_cell.angle_gamma   90.00
#
_symmetry.space_group_name_H-M   'P 1'
#
loop_
_entity.id
_entity.type
_entity.pdbx_description
1 polymer ?
#
loop_
_entity_poly.entity_id
_entity_poly.type
_entity_poly.pdbx_seq_one_letter_code
_entity_poly.pdbx_strand_id
1 'polypeptide(L)'
;MSTLTACVAAPPALSSSEKAMLGVVIPAGGGVGGLGLASSFDSVSKAAGRWGFTEPWMLPVGIDLAIPVFTAANLLLIRLGMPLAWVRFVPWGLTLVTCWLNVAAGTSASAKIAHGSMPLLWVALGEIAAHIYAVRIGVATGARMERIRHSRWLFSPLTTLLLWRRMVLWEITDYREALALEKQRLMVRAELREAYGRSWRRSAPRRDLVLLKLGELAPEGVLPPSDTEEPPQPRRKRRTDKSNPRMTWDAAIAKAREVTADWPYGDLDADPIRRAVGCSQERSRQLRDALRADRRRQNAEVDPVAATATATA
;
A
#
# COMPACT_ATOMS: atom_id res chain seq x y z
N MET A 1 3.38 21.61 -22.07
CA MET A 1 3.03 20.41 -21.29
C MET A 1 1.52 20.39 -21.14
N SER A 2 0.83 19.65 -22.02
CA SER A 2 -0.62 19.53 -21.98
C SER A 2 -0.99 18.45 -20.97
N THR A 3 -1.57 18.86 -19.86
CA THR A 3 -2.25 17.96 -18.91
C THR A 3 -3.35 17.24 -19.66
N LEU A 4 -3.14 15.96 -19.97
CA LEU A 4 -4.21 15.05 -20.41
C LEU A 4 -5.12 14.81 -19.20
N THR A 5 -6.03 15.73 -18.95
CA THR A 5 -7.20 15.50 -18.11
C THR A 5 -7.95 14.34 -18.74
N ALA A 6 -7.83 13.15 -18.15
CA ALA A 6 -8.66 12.02 -18.52
C ALA A 6 -10.11 12.44 -18.29
N CYS A 7 -10.79 12.83 -19.37
CA CYS A 7 -12.20 13.17 -19.34
C CYS A 7 -12.92 11.89 -18.93
N VAL A 8 -13.41 11.84 -17.68
CA VAL A 8 -14.30 10.78 -17.21
C VAL A 8 -15.44 10.74 -18.22
N ALA A 9 -15.46 9.71 -19.06
CA ALA A 9 -16.46 9.58 -20.09
C ALA A 9 -17.84 9.57 -19.40
N ALA A 10 -18.56 10.68 -19.54
CA ALA A 10 -19.91 10.77 -19.03
C ALA A 10 -20.72 9.61 -19.63
N PRO A 11 -21.59 8.95 -18.84
CA PRO A 11 -22.39 7.85 -19.36
C PRO A 11 -23.14 8.34 -20.60
N PRO A 12 -23.27 7.50 -21.64
CA PRO A 12 -23.92 7.88 -22.89
C PRO A 12 -25.30 8.47 -22.59
N ALA A 13 -25.61 9.60 -23.25
CA ALA A 13 -26.90 10.24 -23.08
C ALA A 13 -28.00 9.30 -23.60
N LEU A 14 -29.12 9.23 -22.87
CA LEU A 14 -30.26 8.40 -23.26
C LEU A 14 -30.78 8.85 -24.63
N SER A 15 -30.90 7.90 -25.55
CA SER A 15 -31.56 8.08 -26.84
C SER A 15 -33.05 8.38 -26.67
N SER A 16 -33.69 8.91 -27.70
CA SER A 16 -35.14 9.22 -27.66
C SER A 16 -35.99 7.97 -27.46
N SER A 17 -35.59 6.82 -28.01
CA SER A 17 -36.27 5.53 -27.81
C SER A 17 -36.10 5.03 -26.38
N GLU A 18 -34.92 5.16 -25.78
CA GLU A 18 -34.70 4.80 -24.37
C GLU A 18 -35.48 5.71 -23.43
N LYS A 19 -35.59 7.01 -23.72
CA LYS A 19 -36.44 7.94 -22.95
C LYS A 19 -37.92 7.58 -23.04
N ALA A 20 -38.42 7.26 -24.24
CA ALA A 20 -39.79 6.81 -24.43
C ALA A 20 -40.07 5.49 -23.69
N MET A 21 -39.15 4.53 -23.79
CA MET A 21 -39.26 3.26 -23.07
C MET A 21 -39.24 3.48 -21.56
N LEU A 22 -38.37 4.35 -21.05
CA LEU A 22 -38.33 4.71 -19.64
C LEU A 22 -39.65 5.37 -19.18
N GLY A 23 -40.23 6.23 -20.03
CA GLY A 23 -41.52 6.87 -19.80
C GLY A 23 -42.70 5.90 -19.69
N VAL A 24 -42.60 4.71 -20.28
CA VAL A 24 -43.62 3.64 -20.17
C VAL A 24 -43.30 2.68 -19.02
N VAL A 25 -42.04 2.28 -18.88
CA VAL A 25 -41.61 1.26 -17.90
C VAL A 25 -41.75 1.76 -16.46
N ILE A 26 -41.40 3.02 -16.18
CA ILE A 26 -41.53 3.58 -14.82
C ILE A 26 -42.98 3.53 -14.31
N PRO A 27 -43.98 4.10 -15.02
CA PRO A 27 -45.36 4.06 -14.55
C PRO A 27 -45.95 2.66 -14.54
N ALA A 28 -45.63 1.80 -15.52
CA ALA A 28 -46.08 0.41 -15.53
C ALA A 28 -45.52 -0.37 -14.33
N GLY A 29 -44.22 -0.24 -14.06
CA GLY A 29 -43.57 -0.83 -12.89
C GLY A 29 -44.17 -0.31 -11.57
N GLY A 30 -44.38 1.00 -11.47
CA GLY A 30 -45.05 1.62 -10.32
C GLY A 30 -46.47 1.09 -10.11
N GLY A 31 -47.25 0.91 -11.17
CA GLY A 31 -48.60 0.34 -11.12
C GLY A 31 -48.61 -1.12 -10.66
N VAL A 32 -47.74 -1.97 -11.23
CA VAL A 32 -47.61 -3.38 -10.82
C VAL A 32 -47.15 -3.51 -9.37
N GLY A 33 -46.14 -2.74 -8.98
CA GLY A 33 -45.64 -2.69 -7.61
C GLY A 33 -46.72 -2.21 -6.62
N GLY A 34 -47.45 -1.15 -6.97
CA GLY A 34 -48.55 -0.61 -6.16
C GLY A 34 -49.70 -1.60 -5.97
N LEU A 35 -50.09 -2.34 -7.02
CA LEU A 35 -51.10 -3.40 -6.91
C LEU A 35 -50.63 -4.56 -6.02
N GLY A 36 -49.36 -4.98 -6.17
CA GLY A 36 -48.75 -6.00 -5.32
C GLY A 36 -48.74 -5.58 -3.84
N LEU A 37 -48.39 -4.32 -3.57
CA LEU A 37 -48.40 -3.75 -2.24
C LEU A 37 -49.82 -3.68 -1.66
N ALA A 38 -50.80 -3.18 -2.41
CA ALA A 38 -52.19 -3.08 -1.94
C ALA A 38 -52.81 -4.44 -1.61
N SER A 39 -52.55 -5.46 -2.45
CA SER A 39 -53.00 -6.83 -2.21
C SER A 39 -52.32 -7.44 -0.97
N SER A 40 -51.02 -7.22 -0.82
CA SER A 40 -50.26 -7.65 0.36
C SER A 40 -50.77 -6.99 1.64
N PHE A 41 -51.04 -5.70 1.56
CA PHE A 41 -51.55 -4.88 2.66
C PHE A 41 -52.85 -5.41 3.23
N ASP A 42 -53.82 -5.70 2.37
CA ASP A 42 -55.12 -6.24 2.77
C ASP A 42 -54.97 -7.62 3.44
N SER A 43 -54.12 -8.49 2.88
CA SER A 43 -53.86 -9.83 3.43
C SER A 43 -53.21 -9.78 4.82
N VAL A 44 -52.17 -8.97 4.97
CA VAL A 44 -51.43 -8.82 6.24
C VAL A 44 -52.25 -8.06 7.28
N SER A 45 -53.00 -7.04 6.88
CA SER A 45 -53.89 -6.30 7.78
C SER A 45 -54.99 -7.20 8.35
N LYS A 46 -55.63 -8.03 7.51
CA LYS A 46 -56.59 -9.05 7.96
C LYS A 46 -55.95 -10.06 8.91
N ALA A 47 -54.70 -10.46 8.65
CA ALA A 47 -53.97 -11.37 9.52
C ALA A 47 -53.63 -10.73 10.87
N ALA A 48 -53.19 -9.47 10.88
CA ALA A 48 -52.91 -8.70 12.09
C ALA A 48 -54.15 -8.59 13.00
N GLY A 49 -55.34 -8.40 12.42
CA GLY A 49 -56.59 -8.42 13.18
C GLY A 49 -56.84 -9.77 13.87
N ARG A 50 -56.53 -10.89 13.20
CA ARG A 50 -56.61 -12.23 13.81
C ARG A 50 -55.56 -12.47 14.88
N TRP A 51 -54.41 -11.79 14.79
CA TRP A 51 -53.33 -11.86 15.78
C TRP A 51 -53.53 -10.91 16.97
N GLY A 52 -54.62 -10.14 17.00
CA GLY A 52 -54.97 -9.29 18.15
C GLY A 52 -54.42 -7.86 18.11
N PHE A 53 -53.97 -7.36 16.96
CA PHE A 53 -53.59 -5.96 16.81
C PHE A 53 -54.83 -5.05 16.89
N THR A 54 -54.78 -4.01 17.73
CA THR A 54 -55.85 -3.00 17.87
C THR A 54 -56.01 -2.16 16.61
N GLU A 55 -54.90 -1.88 15.93
CA GLU A 55 -54.88 -1.18 14.64
C GLU A 55 -54.19 -2.06 13.58
N PRO A 56 -54.91 -3.00 12.95
CA PRO A 56 -54.32 -4.03 12.08
C PRO A 56 -53.55 -3.46 10.87
N TRP A 57 -53.93 -2.27 10.42
CA TRP A 57 -53.32 -1.58 9.30
C TRP A 57 -51.89 -1.08 9.61
N MET A 58 -51.55 -0.86 10.89
CA MET A 58 -50.22 -0.34 11.27
C MET A 58 -49.10 -1.34 11.01
N LEU A 59 -49.37 -2.64 11.13
CA LEU A 59 -48.37 -3.69 10.95
C LEU A 59 -47.76 -3.66 9.53
N PRO A 60 -48.56 -3.76 8.44
CA PRO A 60 -48.02 -3.63 7.10
C PRO A 60 -47.51 -2.23 6.79
N VAL A 61 -48.18 -1.14 7.24
CA VAL A 61 -47.66 0.24 7.03
C VAL A 61 -46.26 0.41 7.60
N GLY A 62 -46.04 0.01 8.85
CA GLY A 62 -44.78 0.22 9.53
C GLY A 62 -43.60 -0.46 8.82
N ILE A 63 -43.81 -1.70 8.38
CA ILE A 63 -42.77 -2.49 7.70
C ILE A 63 -42.52 -1.95 6.28
N ASP A 64 -43.58 -1.70 5.52
CA ASP A 64 -43.46 -1.29 4.12
C ASP A 64 -42.99 0.17 3.97
N LEU A 65 -43.25 1.03 4.96
CA LEU A 65 -42.67 2.38 5.02
C LEU A 65 -41.20 2.35 5.45
N ALA A 66 -40.81 1.41 6.32
CA ALA A 66 -39.43 1.29 6.77
C ALA A 66 -38.47 0.92 5.63
N ILE A 67 -38.86 0.04 4.69
CA ILE A 67 -38.02 -0.37 3.56
C ILE A 67 -37.48 0.83 2.75
N PRO A 68 -38.32 1.71 2.15
CA PRO A 68 -37.84 2.85 1.39
C PRO A 68 -37.14 3.90 2.28
N VAL A 69 -37.54 4.08 3.54
CA VAL A 69 -36.89 5.02 4.47
C VAL A 69 -35.45 4.58 4.78
N PHE A 70 -35.24 3.32 5.17
CA PHE A 70 -33.89 2.79 5.42
C PHE A 70 -33.04 2.75 4.15
N THR A 71 -33.66 2.46 3.00
CA THR A 71 -32.99 2.53 1.70
C THR A 71 -32.53 3.95 1.38
N ALA A 72 -33.41 4.94 1.54
CA ALA A 72 -33.08 6.34 1.32
C ALA A 72 -32.00 6.86 2.29
N ALA A 73 -32.08 6.48 3.57
CA ALA A 73 -31.06 6.79 4.57
C ALA A 73 -29.70 6.19 4.19
N ASN A 74 -29.67 4.94 3.72
CA ASN A 74 -28.45 4.30 3.23
C ASN A 74 -27.86 5.03 2.01
N LEU A 75 -28.71 5.44 1.05
CA LEU A 75 -28.27 6.23 -0.10
C LEU A 75 -27.72 7.60 0.32
N LEU A 76 -28.33 8.23 1.32
CA LEU A 76 -27.84 9.49 1.90
C LEU A 76 -26.47 9.31 2.57
N LEU A 77 -26.28 8.24 3.33
CA LEU A 77 -24.99 7.90 3.95
C LEU A 77 -23.89 7.68 2.90
N ILE A 78 -24.21 6.98 1.81
CA ILE A 78 -23.29 6.83 0.66
C ILE A 78 -22.96 8.21 0.06
N ARG A 79 -23.97 9.08 -0.11
CA ARG A 79 -23.79 10.43 -0.66
C ARG A 79 -22.95 11.35 0.22
N LEU A 80 -22.98 11.15 1.53
CA LEU A 80 -22.20 11.90 2.52
C LEU A 80 -20.78 11.33 2.72
N GLY A 81 -20.41 10.25 2.02
CA GLY A 81 -19.09 9.62 2.16
C GLY A 81 -18.93 8.80 3.45
N MET A 82 -20.03 8.47 4.14
CA MET A 82 -20.05 7.69 5.37
C MET A 82 -20.89 6.40 5.20
N PRO A 83 -20.54 5.49 4.27
CA PRO A 83 -21.37 4.33 3.96
C PRO A 83 -21.40 3.35 5.13
N LEU A 84 -22.58 3.12 5.70
CA LEU A 84 -22.76 2.18 6.79
C LEU A 84 -23.14 0.81 6.25
N ALA A 85 -22.12 -0.01 6.00
CA ALA A 85 -22.20 -1.29 5.29
C ALA A 85 -23.30 -2.26 5.81
N TRP A 86 -23.61 -2.25 7.11
CA TRP A 86 -24.62 -3.15 7.67
C TRP A 86 -26.06 -2.69 7.41
N VAL A 87 -26.31 -1.38 7.23
CA VAL A 87 -27.66 -0.83 7.01
C VAL A 87 -28.28 -1.38 5.73
N ARG A 88 -27.46 -1.76 4.75
CA ARG A 88 -27.93 -2.41 3.52
C ARG A 88 -28.73 -3.69 3.77
N PHE A 89 -28.49 -4.37 4.89
CA PHE A 89 -29.19 -5.61 5.23
C PHE A 89 -30.54 -5.36 5.90
N VAL A 90 -30.81 -4.14 6.39
CA VAL A 90 -32.07 -3.81 7.07
C VAL A 90 -33.26 -3.92 6.12
N PRO A 91 -33.25 -3.32 4.90
CA PRO A 91 -34.31 -3.55 3.91
C PRO A 91 -34.51 -5.02 3.58
N TRP A 92 -33.43 -5.80 3.44
CA TRP A 92 -33.53 -7.24 3.14
C TRP A 92 -34.19 -8.03 4.27
N GLY A 93 -33.86 -7.72 5.53
CA GLY A 93 -34.51 -8.29 6.70
C GLY A 93 -35.99 -7.92 6.76
N LEU A 94 -36.32 -6.64 6.54
CA LEU A 94 -37.71 -6.17 6.50
C LEU A 94 -38.52 -6.86 5.39
N THR A 95 -37.95 -7.00 4.19
CA THR A 95 -38.58 -7.76 3.09
C THR A 95 -38.85 -9.21 3.48
N LEU A 96 -37.89 -9.87 4.13
CA LEU A 96 -38.08 -11.25 4.59
C LEU A 96 -39.22 -11.35 5.60
N VAL A 97 -39.34 -10.38 6.51
CA VAL A 97 -40.48 -10.27 7.42
C VAL A 97 -41.78 -10.04 6.65
N THR A 98 -41.83 -9.11 5.70
CA THR A 98 -43.03 -8.87 4.88
C THR A 98 -43.47 -10.13 4.15
N CYS A 99 -42.55 -10.83 3.48
CA CYS A 99 -42.83 -12.09 2.80
C CYS A 99 -43.35 -13.15 3.79
N TRP A 100 -42.72 -13.28 4.96
CA TRP A 100 -43.15 -14.23 5.98
C TRP A 100 -44.56 -13.93 6.49
N LEU A 101 -44.90 -12.66 6.76
CA LEU A 101 -46.24 -12.26 7.20
C LEU A 101 -47.30 -12.58 6.14
N ASN A 102 -46.99 -12.36 4.87
CA ASN A 102 -47.89 -12.71 3.77
C ASN A 102 -48.07 -14.22 3.60
N VAL A 103 -47.00 -14.99 3.77
CA VAL A 103 -47.07 -16.46 3.81
C VAL A 103 -47.92 -16.92 4.98
N ALA A 104 -47.75 -16.32 6.16
CA ALA A 104 -48.52 -16.65 7.36
C ALA A 104 -50.01 -16.29 7.22
N ALA A 105 -50.35 -15.31 6.39
CA ALA A 105 -51.73 -14.94 6.09
C ALA A 105 -52.45 -15.93 5.15
N GLY A 106 -51.72 -16.68 4.33
CA GLY A 106 -52.27 -17.64 3.36
C GLY A 106 -52.71 -18.97 3.98
N THR A 107 -53.87 -19.48 3.54
CA THR A 107 -54.45 -20.74 4.07
C THR A 107 -54.04 -21.98 3.29
N SER A 108 -53.99 -21.91 1.95
CA SER A 108 -53.54 -23.00 1.08
C SER A 108 -52.07 -22.86 0.67
N ALA A 109 -51.41 -23.94 0.24
CA ALA A 109 -50.03 -23.89 -0.23
C ALA A 109 -49.85 -22.91 -1.42
N SER A 110 -50.80 -22.88 -2.35
CA SER A 110 -50.80 -21.94 -3.48
C SER A 110 -51.01 -20.49 -3.03
N ALA A 111 -51.92 -20.23 -2.10
CA ALA A 111 -52.16 -18.90 -1.54
C ALA A 111 -50.92 -18.38 -0.80
N LYS A 112 -50.26 -19.24 -0.01
CA LYS A 112 -49.01 -18.90 0.70
C LYS A 112 -47.92 -18.43 -0.27
N ILE A 113 -47.71 -19.15 -1.37
CA ILE A 113 -46.74 -18.77 -2.40
C ILE A 113 -47.14 -17.46 -3.08
N ALA A 114 -48.41 -17.34 -3.50
CA ALA A 114 -48.90 -16.16 -4.19
C ALA A 114 -48.76 -14.90 -3.31
N HIS A 115 -49.31 -14.92 -2.10
CA HIS A 115 -49.21 -13.80 -1.16
C HIS A 115 -47.76 -13.51 -0.77
N GLY A 116 -46.94 -14.54 -0.51
CA GLY A 116 -45.53 -14.36 -0.16
C GLY A 116 -44.69 -13.69 -1.26
N SER A 117 -45.05 -13.93 -2.53
CA SER A 117 -44.35 -13.38 -3.70
C SER A 117 -44.75 -11.95 -4.08
N MET A 118 -45.98 -11.51 -3.74
CA MET A 118 -46.49 -10.20 -4.12
C MET A 118 -45.64 -9.01 -3.63
N PRO A 119 -45.16 -8.98 -2.37
CA PRO A 119 -44.26 -7.94 -1.88
C PRO A 119 -42.94 -7.82 -2.66
N LEU A 120 -42.46 -8.94 -3.22
CA LEU A 120 -41.18 -8.96 -3.95
C LEU A 120 -41.24 -8.06 -5.19
N LEU A 121 -42.41 -7.85 -5.80
CA LEU A 121 -42.56 -6.98 -6.96
C LEU A 121 -42.23 -5.51 -6.61
N TRP A 122 -42.82 -5.01 -5.52
CA TRP A 122 -42.54 -3.65 -5.05
C TRP A 122 -41.11 -3.51 -4.53
N VAL A 123 -40.62 -4.50 -3.77
CA VAL A 123 -39.24 -4.48 -3.26
C VAL A 123 -38.23 -4.52 -4.39
N ALA A 124 -38.43 -5.35 -5.41
CA ALA A 124 -37.54 -5.41 -6.58
C ALA A 124 -37.51 -4.05 -7.32
N LEU A 125 -38.67 -3.40 -7.48
CA LEU A 125 -38.73 -2.06 -8.06
C LEU A 125 -37.94 -1.04 -7.22
N GLY A 126 -38.11 -1.06 -5.90
CA GLY A 126 -37.37 -0.21 -4.97
C GLY A 126 -35.86 -0.46 -4.99
N GLU A 127 -35.43 -1.71 -5.05
CA GLU A 127 -34.02 -2.11 -5.13
C GLU A 127 -33.38 -1.66 -6.44
N ILE A 128 -34.11 -1.78 -7.56
CA ILE A 128 -33.66 -1.26 -8.86
C ILE A 128 -33.46 0.26 -8.79
N ALA A 129 -34.44 1.00 -8.24
CA ALA A 129 -34.34 2.44 -8.08
C ALA A 129 -33.16 2.84 -7.20
N ALA A 130 -32.99 2.15 -6.07
CA ALA A 130 -31.87 2.36 -5.15
C ALA A 130 -30.52 2.06 -5.81
N HIS A 131 -30.43 0.97 -6.57
CA HIS A 131 -29.23 0.60 -7.31
C HIS A 131 -28.85 1.68 -8.34
N ILE A 132 -29.82 2.16 -9.13
CA ILE A 132 -29.61 3.23 -10.11
C ILE A 132 -29.08 4.48 -9.39
N TYR A 133 -29.70 4.87 -8.27
CA TYR A 133 -29.28 6.04 -7.51
C TYR A 133 -27.88 5.87 -6.90
N ALA A 134 -27.59 4.71 -6.32
CA ALA A 134 -26.26 4.38 -5.78
C ALA A 134 -25.17 4.41 -6.86
N VAL A 135 -25.44 3.88 -8.06
CA VAL A 135 -24.52 3.95 -9.20
C VAL A 135 -24.28 5.41 -9.60
N ARG A 136 -25.33 6.23 -9.68
CA ARG A 136 -25.22 7.66 -9.99
C ARG A 136 -24.39 8.41 -8.95
N ILE A 137 -24.61 8.18 -7.66
CA ILE A 137 -23.79 8.76 -6.58
C ILE A 137 -22.35 8.27 -6.72
N GLY A 138 -22.13 6.96 -6.87
CA GLY A 138 -20.79 6.38 -6.95
C GLY A 138 -19.96 6.95 -8.10
N VAL A 139 -20.59 7.17 -9.26
CA VAL A 139 -19.99 7.86 -10.40
C VAL A 139 -19.70 9.33 -10.06
N ALA A 140 -20.64 10.05 -9.44
CA ALA A 140 -20.46 11.45 -9.08
C ALA A 140 -19.37 11.68 -8.01
N THR A 141 -19.18 10.73 -7.09
CA THR A 141 -18.18 10.82 -6.01
C THR A 141 -16.77 10.38 -6.42
N GLY A 142 -16.58 9.79 -7.61
CA GLY A 142 -15.26 9.34 -8.09
C GLY A 142 -14.64 8.17 -7.31
N ALA A 143 -15.22 7.77 -6.17
CA ALA A 143 -14.71 6.71 -5.30
C ALA A 143 -14.88 5.28 -5.84
N ARG A 144 -15.36 5.13 -7.09
CA ARG A 144 -15.60 3.81 -7.69
C ARG A 144 -14.33 3.27 -8.30
N MET A 145 -13.64 2.42 -7.55
CA MET A 145 -12.63 1.50 -8.08
C MET A 145 -13.27 0.58 -9.14
N GLU A 146 -12.77 0.61 -10.38
CA GLU A 146 -13.26 -0.26 -11.45
C GLU A 146 -12.92 -1.73 -11.14
N ARG A 147 -13.91 -2.61 -11.28
CA ARG A 147 -13.75 -4.02 -10.93
C ARG A 147 -12.93 -4.73 -12.00
N ILE A 148 -11.90 -5.47 -11.59
CA ILE A 148 -11.15 -6.32 -12.52
C ILE A 148 -12.08 -7.38 -13.13
N ARG A 149 -11.96 -7.59 -14.44
CA ARG A 149 -12.76 -8.55 -15.20
C ARG A 149 -12.72 -9.95 -14.58
N HIS A 150 -13.90 -10.53 -14.34
CA HIS A 150 -14.06 -11.86 -13.73
C HIS A 150 -13.31 -12.97 -14.49
N SER A 151 -13.23 -12.90 -15.83
CA SER A 151 -12.48 -13.89 -16.62
C SER A 151 -11.00 -13.93 -16.26
N ARG A 152 -10.39 -12.79 -15.88
CA ARG A 152 -8.98 -12.74 -15.50
C ARG A 152 -8.73 -13.44 -14.16
N TRP A 153 -9.69 -13.38 -13.24
CA TRP A 153 -9.64 -14.15 -11.99
C TRP A 153 -9.63 -15.65 -12.26
N LEU A 154 -10.33 -16.12 -13.29
CA LEU A 154 -10.36 -17.54 -13.66
C LEU A 154 -9.06 -18.00 -14.33
N PHE A 155 -8.55 -17.24 -15.30
CA PHE A 155 -7.38 -17.64 -16.09
C PHE A 155 -6.03 -17.22 -15.50
N SER A 156 -5.99 -16.24 -14.60
CA SER A 156 -4.75 -15.75 -13.99
C SER A 156 -4.98 -15.16 -12.58
N PRO A 157 -5.37 -15.98 -11.59
CA PRO A 157 -5.75 -15.51 -10.26
C PRO A 157 -4.60 -14.79 -9.54
N LEU A 158 -3.37 -15.32 -9.61
CA LEU A 158 -2.22 -14.75 -8.91
C LEU A 158 -1.81 -13.38 -9.45
N THR A 159 -1.74 -13.22 -10.78
CA THR A 159 -1.38 -11.92 -11.39
C THR A 159 -2.49 -10.90 -11.16
N THR A 160 -3.74 -11.36 -11.17
CA THR A 160 -4.92 -10.53 -10.88
C THR A 160 -4.92 -10.05 -9.44
N LEU A 161 -4.57 -10.90 -8.47
CA LEU A 161 -4.45 -10.52 -7.06
C LEU A 161 -3.36 -9.45 -6.85
N LEU A 162 -2.21 -9.59 -7.50
CA LEU A 162 -1.12 -8.62 -7.43
C LEU A 162 -1.51 -7.26 -8.05
N LEU A 163 -2.22 -7.29 -9.18
CA LEU A 163 -2.77 -6.10 -9.84
C LEU A 163 -3.80 -5.42 -8.94
N TRP A 164 -4.76 -6.19 -8.41
CA TRP A 164 -5.79 -5.70 -7.48
C TRP A 164 -5.18 -5.04 -6.24
N ARG A 165 -4.23 -5.71 -5.59
CA ARG A 165 -3.53 -5.17 -4.42
C ARG A 165 -2.88 -3.84 -4.73
N ARG A 166 -2.31 -3.67 -5.93
CA ARG A 166 -1.67 -2.42 -6.34
C ARG A 166 -2.70 -1.32 -6.64
N MET A 167 -3.79 -1.64 -7.34
CA MET A 167 -4.90 -0.71 -7.56
C MET A 167 -5.43 -0.16 -6.23
N VAL A 168 -5.62 -1.03 -5.24
CA VAL A 168 -6.09 -0.65 -3.89
C VAL A 168 -5.06 0.20 -3.16
N LEU A 169 -3.78 -0.22 -3.12
CA LEU A 169 -2.77 0.49 -2.35
C LEU A 169 -2.45 1.88 -2.92
N TRP A 170 -2.63 2.09 -4.22
CA TRP A 170 -2.17 3.28 -4.95
C TRP A 170 -3.34 4.08 -5.50
N GLU A 171 -4.56 3.72 -5.08
CA GLU A 171 -5.81 4.39 -5.44
C GLU A 171 -6.00 4.55 -6.96
N ILE A 172 -5.46 3.62 -7.76
CA ILE A 172 -5.63 3.59 -9.22
C ILE A 172 -7.03 3.06 -9.51
N THR A 173 -7.99 3.97 -9.71
CA THR A 173 -9.41 3.65 -9.85
C THR A 173 -9.77 3.05 -11.21
N ASP A 174 -8.99 3.31 -12.27
CA ASP A 174 -9.24 2.83 -13.63
C ASP A 174 -8.50 1.52 -13.92
N TYR A 175 -9.23 0.50 -14.38
CA TYR A 175 -8.65 -0.82 -14.66
C TYR A 175 -7.72 -0.81 -15.90
N ARG A 176 -8.04 -0.01 -16.92
CA ARG A 176 -7.21 0.09 -18.13
C ARG A 176 -5.90 0.80 -17.82
N GLU A 177 -5.94 1.84 -17.01
CA GLU A 177 -4.77 2.54 -16.50
C GLU A 177 -3.89 1.59 -15.68
N ALA A 178 -4.47 0.87 -14.73
CA ALA A 178 -3.74 -0.13 -13.94
C ALA A 178 -3.06 -1.19 -14.84
N LEU A 179 -3.73 -1.62 -15.91
CA LEU A 179 -3.18 -2.57 -16.87
C LEU A 179 -2.04 -1.96 -17.71
N ALA A 180 -2.16 -0.69 -18.10
CA ALA A 180 -1.11 0.03 -18.82
C ALA A 180 0.15 0.19 -17.96
N LEU A 181 -0.01 0.58 -16.69
CA LEU A 181 1.07 0.68 -15.71
C LEU A 181 1.74 -0.68 -15.45
N GLU A 182 0.98 -1.77 -15.40
CA GLU A 182 1.55 -3.12 -15.28
C GLU A 182 2.33 -3.53 -16.55
N LYS A 183 1.80 -3.23 -17.74
CA LYS A 183 2.51 -3.47 -19.00
C LYS A 183 3.83 -2.71 -19.04
N GLN A 184 3.83 -1.42 -18.69
CA GLN A 184 5.01 -0.58 -18.68
C GLN A 184 6.07 -1.10 -17.71
N ARG A 185 5.66 -1.52 -16.51
CA ARG A 185 6.54 -2.16 -15.53
C ARG A 185 7.20 -3.44 -16.07
N LEU A 186 6.46 -4.26 -16.81
CA LEU A 186 7.01 -5.47 -17.42
C LEU A 186 8.04 -5.15 -18.50
N MET A 187 7.83 -4.10 -19.29
CA MET A 187 8.80 -3.62 -20.29
C MET A 187 10.08 -3.12 -19.63
N VAL A 188 10.00 -2.24 -18.63
CA VAL A 188 11.18 -1.75 -17.89
C VAL A 188 11.94 -2.90 -17.23
N ARG A 189 11.23 -3.90 -16.71
CA ARG A 189 11.86 -5.11 -16.16
C ARG A 189 12.59 -5.93 -17.22
N ALA A 190 12.07 -5.98 -18.45
CA ALA A 190 12.72 -6.64 -19.57
C ALA A 190 13.99 -5.89 -19.99
N GLU A 191 13.91 -4.56 -20.14
CA GLU A 191 15.06 -3.69 -20.47
C GLU A 191 16.18 -3.81 -19.42
N LEU A 192 15.85 -3.77 -18.13
CA LEU A 192 16.83 -3.96 -17.06
C LEU A 192 17.46 -5.36 -17.11
N ARG A 193 16.70 -6.38 -17.50
CA ARG A 193 17.20 -7.75 -17.63
C ARG A 193 18.11 -7.91 -18.85
N GLU A 194 17.86 -7.17 -19.91
CA GLU A 194 18.70 -7.10 -21.10
C GLU A 194 20.02 -6.38 -20.80
N ALA A 195 19.96 -5.20 -20.18
CA ALA A 195 21.14 -4.40 -19.86
C ALA A 195 22.06 -5.02 -18.80
N TYR A 196 21.50 -5.65 -17.77
CA TYR A 196 22.26 -6.14 -16.60
C TYR A 196 22.23 -7.67 -16.43
N GLY A 197 21.62 -8.39 -17.37
CA GLY A 197 21.57 -9.85 -17.38
C GLY A 197 20.78 -10.49 -16.22
N ARG A 198 21.17 -11.72 -15.84
CA ARG A 198 20.42 -12.52 -14.84
C ARG A 198 20.43 -11.89 -13.44
N SER A 199 21.49 -11.16 -13.07
CA SER A 199 21.66 -10.50 -11.78
C SER A 199 21.19 -9.04 -11.76
N TRP A 200 20.34 -8.61 -12.71
CA TRP A 200 19.90 -7.22 -12.85
C TRP A 200 19.39 -6.59 -11.56
N ARG A 201 18.74 -7.35 -10.67
CA ARG A 201 18.26 -6.83 -9.37
C ARG A 201 19.37 -6.37 -8.43
N ARG A 202 20.60 -6.87 -8.59
CA ARG A 202 21.78 -6.49 -7.81
C ARG A 202 22.64 -5.45 -8.53
N SER A 203 22.62 -5.49 -9.86
CA SER A 203 23.50 -4.66 -10.71
C SER A 203 22.86 -3.34 -11.14
N ALA A 204 21.52 -3.28 -11.24
CA ALA A 204 20.82 -2.08 -11.69
C ALA A 204 20.95 -0.91 -10.69
N PRO A 205 20.95 0.34 -11.17
CA PRO A 205 20.95 1.53 -10.33
C PRO A 205 19.82 1.51 -9.31
N ARG A 206 20.12 1.99 -8.09
CA ARG A 206 19.13 2.03 -6.99
C ARG A 206 17.90 2.87 -7.35
N ARG A 207 18.10 3.95 -8.12
CA ARG A 207 17.03 4.83 -8.59
C ARG A 207 16.01 4.06 -9.43
N ASP A 208 16.45 3.29 -10.41
CA ASP A 208 15.57 2.51 -11.28
C ASP A 208 14.84 1.40 -10.52
N LEU A 209 15.52 0.76 -9.56
CA LEU A 209 14.91 -0.25 -8.70
C LEU A 209 13.84 0.35 -7.77
N VAL A 210 14.10 1.54 -7.21
CA VAL A 210 13.15 2.27 -6.38
C VAL A 210 11.95 2.70 -7.22
N LEU A 211 12.17 3.29 -8.38
CA LEU A 211 11.10 3.75 -9.25
C LEU A 211 10.28 2.57 -9.82
N LEU A 212 10.88 1.40 -10.07
CA LEU A 212 10.13 0.17 -10.42
C LEU A 212 9.27 -0.36 -9.25
N LYS A 213 9.73 -0.16 -8.01
CA LYS A 213 9.03 -0.56 -6.78
C LYS A 213 7.89 0.42 -6.45
N LEU A 214 8.16 1.71 -6.56
CA LEU A 214 7.22 2.83 -6.44
C LEU A 214 6.35 3.01 -7.65
N GLY A 215 6.62 2.28 -8.76
CA GLY A 215 5.77 2.15 -9.95
C GLY A 215 5.36 3.46 -10.61
N GLU A 216 6.13 4.51 -10.34
CA GLU A 216 6.06 5.83 -10.94
C GLU A 216 6.82 5.91 -12.29
N LEU A 217 7.36 4.80 -12.81
CA LEU A 217 8.17 4.84 -14.03
C LEU A 217 7.35 4.84 -15.32
N ALA A 218 7.20 6.03 -15.90
CA ALA A 218 8.00 6.36 -17.08
C ALA A 218 9.21 7.18 -16.62
N PRO A 219 10.47 6.75 -16.79
CA PRO A 219 11.50 7.75 -16.97
C PRO A 219 11.27 8.29 -18.39
N GLU A 220 10.54 9.40 -18.53
CA GLU A 220 10.81 10.28 -19.66
C GLU A 220 12.29 10.68 -19.54
N GLY A 221 13.10 10.18 -20.49
CA GLY A 221 14.53 10.40 -20.49
C GLY A 221 15.32 9.26 -19.84
N VAL A 222 15.36 8.11 -20.50
CA VAL A 222 16.70 7.58 -20.79
C VAL A 222 17.36 8.67 -21.62
N LEU A 223 18.17 9.50 -20.98
CA LEU A 223 18.99 10.52 -21.64
C LEU A 223 19.69 9.84 -22.83
N PRO A 224 19.83 10.51 -24.00
CA PRO A 224 20.66 10.00 -25.06
C PRO A 224 22.05 9.69 -24.48
N PRO A 225 22.76 8.68 -25.01
CA PRO A 225 24.12 8.40 -24.57
C PRO A 225 24.88 9.72 -24.61
N SER A 226 25.35 10.19 -23.46
CA SER A 226 26.27 11.31 -23.46
C SER A 226 27.48 10.85 -24.25
N ASP A 227 27.69 11.48 -25.41
CA ASP A 227 28.90 11.41 -26.23
C ASP A 227 30.07 12.01 -25.46
N THR A 228 30.43 11.36 -24.36
CA THR A 228 31.69 11.53 -23.65
C THR A 228 32.16 10.11 -23.38
N GLU A 229 32.52 9.45 -24.48
CA GLU A 229 33.26 8.20 -24.49
C GLU A 229 34.69 8.52 -24.00
N GLU A 230 34.83 8.75 -22.71
CA GLU A 230 36.12 8.64 -22.04
C GLU A 230 36.32 7.14 -21.75
N PRO A 231 37.33 6.48 -22.35
CA PRO A 231 37.51 5.05 -22.19
C PRO A 231 37.66 4.72 -20.70
N PRO A 232 37.06 3.62 -20.21
CA PRO A 232 37.12 3.29 -18.80
C PRO A 232 38.58 3.01 -18.45
N GLN A 233 39.24 3.98 -17.81
CA GLN A 233 40.52 3.73 -17.16
C GLN A 233 40.31 2.52 -16.23
N PRO A 234 41.16 1.48 -16.31
CA PRO A 234 40.97 0.29 -15.52
C PRO A 234 41.00 0.69 -14.05
N ARG A 235 39.82 0.71 -13.42
CA ARG A 235 39.68 0.90 -11.97
C ARG A 235 40.54 -0.17 -11.32
N ARG A 236 41.68 0.28 -10.82
CA ARG A 236 42.69 -0.50 -10.11
C ARG A 236 41.94 -1.37 -9.10
N LYS A 237 41.92 -2.69 -9.33
CA LYS A 237 41.25 -3.67 -8.46
C LYS A 237 41.63 -3.33 -7.03
N ARG A 238 40.64 -2.96 -6.22
CA ARG A 238 40.81 -2.79 -4.77
C ARG A 238 41.36 -4.11 -4.26
N ARG A 239 42.66 -4.14 -3.96
CA ARG A 239 43.33 -5.31 -3.39
C ARG A 239 42.52 -5.70 -2.16
N THR A 240 42.09 -6.95 -2.14
CA THR A 240 41.52 -7.58 -0.97
C THR A 240 42.47 -7.33 0.20
N ASP A 241 41.96 -6.73 1.27
CA ASP A 241 42.69 -6.55 2.51
C ASP A 241 43.07 -7.95 3.00
N LYS A 242 44.33 -8.33 2.83
CA LYS A 242 44.88 -9.49 3.53
C LYS A 242 44.86 -9.10 5.00
N SER A 243 43.95 -9.71 5.76
CA SER A 243 43.90 -9.64 7.22
C SER A 243 45.27 -10.02 7.79
N ASN A 244 46.11 -9.02 8.00
CA ASN A 244 47.40 -9.21 8.66
C ASN A 244 47.11 -9.55 10.13
N PRO A 245 47.76 -10.56 10.73
CA PRO A 245 47.55 -10.90 12.13
C PRO A 245 47.72 -9.64 12.98
N ARG A 246 46.73 -9.32 13.82
CA ARG A 246 46.78 -8.16 14.72
C ARG A 246 47.99 -8.30 15.63
N MET A 247 49.05 -7.56 15.36
CA MET A 247 50.24 -7.51 16.21
C MET A 247 49.82 -7.15 17.63
N THR A 248 50.14 -7.99 18.61
CA THR A 248 49.79 -7.80 20.03
C THR A 248 50.59 -6.63 20.63
N TRP A 249 50.11 -6.04 21.72
CA TRP A 249 50.71 -4.86 22.35
C TRP A 249 52.17 -5.09 22.73
N ASP A 250 52.46 -6.26 23.30
CA ASP A 250 53.81 -6.63 23.74
C ASP A 250 54.80 -6.75 22.58
N ALA A 251 54.37 -7.34 21.45
CA ALA A 251 55.18 -7.43 20.25
C ALA A 251 55.46 -6.04 19.65
N ALA A 252 54.49 -5.13 19.71
CA ALA A 252 54.65 -3.77 19.21
C ALA A 252 55.61 -2.93 20.09
N ILE A 253 55.55 -3.06 21.42
CA ILE A 253 56.51 -2.40 22.32
C ILE A 253 57.92 -2.94 22.12
N ALA A 254 58.10 -4.26 22.05
CA ALA A 254 59.41 -4.87 21.88
C ALA A 254 60.08 -4.38 20.58
N LYS A 255 59.34 -4.42 19.47
CA LYS A 255 59.82 -3.90 18.18
C LYS A 255 60.07 -2.39 18.20
N ALA A 256 59.23 -1.62 18.90
CA ALA A 256 59.43 -0.18 19.02
C ALA A 256 60.73 0.14 19.78
N ARG A 257 61.03 -0.56 20.87
CA ARG A 257 62.27 -0.39 21.64
C ARG A 257 63.51 -0.74 20.83
N GLU A 258 63.46 -1.81 20.05
CA GLU A 258 64.55 -2.21 19.16
C GLU A 258 64.83 -1.14 18.10
N VAL A 259 63.79 -0.67 17.40
CA VAL A 259 63.96 0.28 16.29
C VAL A 259 64.32 1.69 16.78
N THR A 260 63.90 2.06 17.99
CA THR A 260 64.17 3.39 18.56
C THR A 260 65.36 3.42 19.52
N ALA A 261 66.12 2.33 19.64
CA ALA A 261 67.28 2.24 20.53
C ALA A 261 68.32 3.34 20.27
N ASP A 262 68.57 3.62 18.98
CA ASP A 262 69.56 4.61 18.53
C ASP A 262 68.96 6.00 18.29
N TRP A 263 67.68 6.22 18.61
CA TRP A 263 67.00 7.47 18.28
C TRP A 263 67.27 8.55 19.34
N PRO A 264 67.56 9.79 18.92
CA PRO A 264 67.60 10.94 19.83
C PRO A 264 66.24 11.13 20.51
N TYR A 265 66.25 11.62 21.76
CA TYR A 265 65.01 11.83 22.53
C TYR A 265 64.04 12.79 21.84
N GLY A 266 64.55 13.76 21.06
CA GLY A 266 63.74 14.68 20.27
C GLY A 266 62.97 14.03 19.12
N ASP A 267 63.47 12.90 18.59
CA ASP A 267 62.91 12.20 17.42
C ASP A 267 61.90 11.10 17.80
N LEU A 268 61.72 10.86 19.12
CA LEU A 268 60.65 10.02 19.65
C LEU A 268 59.31 10.75 19.54
N ASP A 269 58.77 10.86 18.33
CA ASP A 269 57.42 11.36 18.06
C ASP A 269 56.52 10.31 17.36
N ALA A 270 55.21 10.54 17.43
CA ALA A 270 54.20 9.56 17.04
C ALA A 270 54.24 9.21 15.55
N ASP A 271 54.57 10.15 14.67
CA ASP A 271 54.61 9.92 13.21
C ASP A 271 55.85 9.11 12.76
N PRO A 272 57.08 9.43 13.21
CA PRO A 272 58.25 8.57 13.00
C PRO A 272 58.05 7.13 13.51
N ILE A 273 57.53 6.98 14.75
CA ILE A 273 57.26 5.66 15.36
C ILE A 273 56.20 4.89 14.56
N ARG A 274 55.18 5.57 14.07
CA ARG A 274 54.14 4.97 13.24
C ARG A 274 54.70 4.37 11.96
N ARG A 275 55.59 5.09 11.27
CA ARG A 275 56.23 4.64 10.02
C ARG A 275 57.17 3.45 10.27
N ALA A 276 57.93 3.50 11.37
CA ALA A 276 58.88 2.46 11.72
C ALA A 276 58.23 1.14 12.17
N VAL A 277 57.21 1.22 13.01
CA VAL A 277 56.54 0.04 13.58
C VAL A 277 55.39 -0.47 12.69
N GLY A 278 54.82 0.40 11.85
CA GLY A 278 53.70 0.08 10.97
C GLY A 278 52.37 -0.05 11.71
N CYS A 279 52.13 0.80 12.71
CA CYS A 279 50.95 0.75 13.57
C CYS A 279 49.92 1.86 13.26
N SER A 280 48.76 1.85 13.93
CA SER A 280 47.76 2.92 13.83
C SER A 280 48.24 4.19 14.54
N GLN A 281 47.66 5.35 14.19
CA GLN A 281 48.00 6.64 14.82
C GLN A 281 47.81 6.66 16.34
N GLU A 282 46.73 6.04 16.80
CA GLU A 282 46.45 5.98 18.25
C GLU A 282 47.51 5.16 18.98
N ARG A 283 47.96 4.06 18.36
CA ARG A 283 48.94 3.15 18.94
C ARG A 283 50.35 3.73 18.94
N SER A 284 50.72 4.54 17.95
CA SER A 284 52.02 5.19 17.92
C SER A 284 52.17 6.27 19.01
N ARG A 285 51.08 6.96 19.38
CA ARG A 285 51.07 7.88 20.52
C ARG A 285 51.34 7.15 21.83
N GLN A 286 50.66 6.01 22.06
CA GLN A 286 50.88 5.20 23.25
C GLN A 286 52.32 4.66 23.33
N LEU A 287 52.89 4.23 22.20
CA LEU A 287 54.30 3.78 22.12
C LEU A 287 55.28 4.92 22.41
N ARG A 288 55.03 6.12 21.87
CA ARG A 288 55.84 7.31 22.12
C ARG A 288 55.92 7.62 23.62
N ASP A 289 54.77 7.64 24.28
CA ASP A 289 54.69 8.03 25.69
C ASP A 289 55.39 6.98 26.57
N ALA A 290 55.28 5.69 26.24
CA ALA A 290 56.01 4.61 26.90
C ALA A 290 57.53 4.71 26.71
N LEU A 291 58.02 4.95 25.48
CA LEU A 291 59.44 5.09 25.19
C LEU A 291 60.06 6.31 25.87
N ARG A 292 59.33 7.43 25.92
CA ARG A 292 59.78 8.64 26.64
C ARG A 292 59.84 8.39 28.15
N ALA A 293 58.89 7.64 28.71
CA ALA A 293 58.93 7.26 30.12
C ALA A 293 60.14 6.35 30.44
N ASP A 294 60.43 5.37 29.58
CA ASP A 294 61.60 4.50 29.72
C ASP A 294 62.91 5.31 29.69
N ARG A 295 63.07 6.25 28.74
CA ARG A 295 64.27 7.08 28.64
C ARG A 295 64.45 8.03 29.83
N ARG A 296 63.36 8.56 30.38
CA ARG A 296 63.40 9.36 31.63
C ARG A 296 63.84 8.54 32.83
N ARG A 297 63.39 7.28 32.93
CA ARG A 297 63.83 6.35 33.99
C ARG A 297 65.31 6.00 33.86
N GLN A 298 65.77 5.68 32.65
CA GLN A 298 67.18 5.41 32.38
C GLN A 298 68.07 6.61 32.71
N ASN A 299 67.68 7.83 32.30
CA ASN A 299 68.45 9.03 32.66
C ASN A 299 68.47 9.27 34.17
N ALA A 300 67.36 9.00 34.88
CA ALA A 300 67.32 9.14 36.34
C ALA A 300 68.18 8.09 37.08
N GLU A 301 68.41 6.92 36.47
CA GLU A 301 69.21 5.83 37.04
C GLU A 301 70.72 5.96 36.73
N VAL A 302 71.09 6.73 35.69
CA VAL A 302 72.48 7.05 35.33
C VAL A 302 73.04 8.24 36.12
N ASP A 303 72.18 9.10 36.69
CA ASP A 303 72.55 10.27 37.50
C ASP A 303 72.39 10.13 39.04
N PRO A 304 72.81 9.05 39.74
CA PRO A 304 72.95 9.08 41.19
C PRO A 304 74.28 9.72 41.66
N VAL A 305 75.23 9.99 40.75
CA VAL A 305 76.60 10.45 41.09
C VAL A 305 76.74 11.98 41.12
N ALA A 306 75.81 12.75 40.57
CA ALA A 306 75.84 14.22 40.65
C ALA A 306 75.28 14.79 41.98
N ALA A 307 74.62 13.97 42.82
CA ALA A 307 74.02 14.42 44.08
C ALA A 307 74.95 14.32 45.31
N THR A 308 76.20 13.83 45.17
CA THR A 308 77.13 13.67 46.32
C THR A 308 78.33 14.64 46.30
N ALA A 309 78.52 15.45 45.25
CA ALA A 309 79.67 16.37 45.16
C ALA A 309 79.41 17.81 45.67
N THR A 310 78.26 18.09 46.28
CA THR A 310 77.95 19.40 46.89
C THR A 310 77.79 19.31 48.41
N ALA A 311 78.62 18.48 49.06
CA ALA A 311 78.65 18.39 50.51
C ALA A 311 80.02 17.93 51.05
N THR A 312 81.12 18.64 50.76
CA THR A 312 82.24 18.95 51.69
C THR A 312 83.40 19.66 50.98
N ALA A 313 83.85 20.78 51.58
CA ALA A 313 85.08 21.56 51.36
C ALA A 313 85.24 22.33 50.03
#